data_AF-A0A401RPZ4-F1
#
_entry.id   AF-A0A401RPZ4-F1
#
_cell.length_a   1.000
_cell.length_b   1.000
_cell.length_c   1.000
_cell.angle_alpha   90.00
_cell.angle_beta   90.00
_cell.angle_gamma   90.00
#
_symmetry.space_group_name_H-M   'P 1'
#
loop_
_entity.id
_entity.type
_entity.pdbx_description
1 polymer ?
#
loop_
_entity_poly.entity_id
_entity_poly.type
_entity_poly.pdbx_seq_one_letter_code
_entity_poly.pdbx_strand_id
1 'polypeptide(L)'
;MLLSSRALGVRFYRLMSASRPEPRVAVVSVRGEGNVLVESARIARGKILDLAQLNAQDHDAVIFPGGFGAAKNLSTFAKDGKDCKVIPDIERVLNEFHKARKPIGLCCIAPVLAAKVLPGVEVTVGHEDEEGGKWPYAGTAAAINAMGGKHTIHDVSSAHVDLQNQVVTTPAFMCETKLHHIFDGIGEMVQQVLKLTGK
;
A
#
# COMPACT_ATOMS: atom_id res chain seq x y z
N MET A 1 13.59 -29.28 11.48
CA MET A 1 12.12 -29.10 11.61
C MET A 1 11.69 -28.18 10.48
N LEU A 2 10.98 -28.73 9.48
CA LEU A 2 10.69 -28.09 8.19
C LEU A 2 9.77 -26.87 8.32
N LEU A 3 9.98 -25.91 7.42
CA LEU A 3 9.21 -24.69 7.19
C LEU A 3 7.70 -24.94 7.09
N SER A 4 6.89 -24.16 7.81
CA SER A 4 5.44 -24.09 7.65
C SER A 4 5.01 -22.65 7.35
N SER A 5 4.26 -22.52 6.25
CA SER A 5 3.77 -21.31 5.60
C SER A 5 3.10 -20.32 6.56
N ARG A 6 3.63 -19.09 6.62
CA ARG A 6 2.99 -17.95 7.31
C ARG A 6 2.04 -17.26 6.32
N ALA A 7 0.81 -17.76 6.24
CA ALA A 7 -0.16 -17.31 5.25
C ALA A 7 -0.50 -15.81 5.38
N LEU A 8 -0.16 -15.04 4.35
CA LEU A 8 -0.66 -13.68 4.10
C LEU A 8 -1.91 -13.78 3.23
N GLY A 9 -2.91 -12.94 3.50
CA GLY A 9 -4.19 -12.96 2.80
C GLY A 9 -4.35 -11.81 1.81
N VAL A 10 -4.82 -12.09 0.60
CA VAL A 10 -5.25 -11.10 -0.39
C VAL A 10 -6.76 -11.20 -0.55
N ARG A 11 -7.44 -10.04 -0.55
CA ARG A 11 -8.85 -9.93 -0.92
C ARG A 11 -8.95 -9.25 -2.28
N PHE A 12 -9.79 -9.79 -3.16
CA PHE A 12 -10.17 -9.10 -4.38
C PHE A 12 -11.39 -8.22 -4.11
N TYR A 13 -11.29 -6.95 -4.48
CA TYR A 13 -12.46 -6.08 -4.59
C TYR A 13 -12.77 -5.88 -6.06
N ARG A 14 -14.00 -6.23 -6.43
CA ARG A 14 -14.62 -5.82 -7.68
C ARG A 14 -15.26 -4.46 -7.39
N LEU A 15 -14.63 -3.37 -7.83
CA LEU A 15 -15.16 -2.02 -7.68
C LEU A 15 -16.21 -1.82 -8.78
N MET A 16 -17.45 -1.59 -8.39
CA MET A 16 -18.58 -1.61 -9.33
C MET A 16 -18.56 -0.39 -10.25
N SER A 17 -18.71 -0.61 -11.56
CA SER A 17 -18.91 0.44 -12.57
C SER A 17 -19.96 -0.03 -13.58
N ALA A 18 -21.04 0.74 -13.72
CA ALA A 18 -22.25 0.34 -14.43
C ALA A 18 -22.15 0.33 -15.97
N SER A 19 -21.00 0.68 -16.56
CA SER A 19 -20.92 0.96 -18.01
C SER A 19 -19.64 0.53 -18.74
N ARG A 20 -18.68 -0.14 -18.06
CA ARG A 20 -17.43 -0.67 -18.65
C ARG A 20 -17.01 -1.99 -18.00
N PRO A 21 -16.18 -2.84 -18.64
CA PRO A 21 -15.64 -4.02 -17.95
C PRO A 21 -14.86 -3.58 -16.71
N GLU A 22 -15.41 -3.91 -15.53
CA GLU A 22 -14.90 -3.43 -14.24
C GLU A 22 -13.45 -3.85 -13.98
N PRO A 23 -12.61 -2.94 -13.45
CA PRO A 23 -11.24 -3.28 -13.10
C PRO A 23 -11.19 -4.28 -11.94
N ARG A 24 -10.37 -5.33 -12.11
CA ARG A 24 -10.09 -6.36 -11.12
C ARG A 24 -8.99 -5.86 -10.17
N VAL A 25 -9.38 -5.28 -9.04
CA VAL A 25 -8.40 -4.72 -8.07
C VAL A 25 -8.11 -5.73 -6.96
N ALA A 26 -6.84 -6.11 -6.83
CA ALA A 26 -6.35 -6.87 -5.69
C ALA A 26 -6.11 -5.95 -4.50
N VAL A 27 -6.55 -6.31 -3.30
CA VAL A 27 -6.28 -5.58 -2.06
C VAL A 27 -5.56 -6.51 -1.09
N VAL A 28 -4.32 -6.17 -0.78
CA VAL A 28 -3.49 -6.95 0.14
C VAL A 28 -3.97 -6.71 1.57
N SER A 29 -4.18 -7.77 2.35
CA SER A 29 -4.58 -7.66 3.75
C SER A 29 -3.42 -8.00 4.67
N VAL A 30 -3.28 -7.24 5.76
CA VAL A 30 -2.18 -7.38 6.72
C VAL A 30 -2.69 -7.61 8.14
N ARG A 31 -2.05 -8.54 8.85
CA ARG A 31 -2.28 -8.93 10.25
C ARG A 31 -2.26 -7.75 11.25
N GLY A 32 -3.15 -7.82 12.25
CA GLY A 32 -2.89 -7.45 13.67
C GLY A 32 -2.81 -8.73 14.52
N GLU A 33 -2.18 -8.73 15.70
CA GLU A 33 -1.84 -9.95 16.48
C GLU A 33 -2.95 -11.03 16.52
N GLY A 34 -2.75 -12.13 15.78
CA GLY A 34 -3.69 -13.27 15.65
C GLY A 34 -3.46 -14.10 14.38
N ASN A 35 -4.31 -15.10 14.12
CA ASN A 35 -4.30 -15.93 12.89
C ASN A 35 -4.73 -15.05 11.68
N VAL A 36 -3.77 -14.73 10.82
CA VAL A 36 -3.88 -13.76 9.71
C VAL A 36 -5.06 -14.05 8.80
N LEU A 37 -5.25 -15.30 8.42
CA LEU A 37 -6.33 -15.70 7.53
C LEU A 37 -7.71 -15.49 8.17
N VAL A 38 -7.85 -15.72 9.48
CA VAL A 38 -9.14 -15.64 10.19
C VAL A 38 -9.56 -14.18 10.41
N GLU A 39 -8.64 -13.33 10.86
CA GLU A 39 -8.95 -11.91 11.10
C GLU A 39 -9.05 -11.10 9.81
N SER A 40 -8.20 -11.38 8.82
CA SER A 40 -8.40 -10.84 7.49
C SER A 40 -9.73 -11.37 6.92
N ALA A 41 -10.11 -12.63 7.14
CA ALA A 41 -11.39 -13.17 6.69
C ALA A 41 -12.58 -12.46 7.34
N ARG A 42 -12.43 -11.96 8.57
CA ARG A 42 -13.45 -11.13 9.23
C ARG A 42 -13.68 -9.80 8.50
N ILE A 43 -12.60 -9.10 8.11
CA ILE A 43 -12.68 -7.88 7.27
C ILE A 43 -13.17 -8.21 5.86
N ALA A 44 -12.72 -9.36 5.34
CA ALA A 44 -13.00 -9.84 4.00
C ALA A 44 -14.36 -10.53 3.84
N ARG A 45 -15.11 -10.72 4.93
CA ARG A 45 -16.31 -11.57 5.01
C ARG A 45 -16.09 -12.94 4.34
N GLY A 46 -14.97 -13.59 4.66
CA GLY A 46 -14.62 -14.96 4.25
C GLY A 46 -13.88 -15.11 2.91
N LYS A 47 -13.71 -14.05 2.10
CA LYS A 47 -13.09 -14.16 0.76
C LYS A 47 -11.63 -13.74 0.76
N ILE A 48 -10.74 -14.65 1.17
CA ILE A 48 -9.29 -14.46 1.15
C ILE A 48 -8.62 -15.57 0.38
N LEU A 49 -7.69 -15.19 -0.52
CA LEU A 49 -6.74 -16.10 -1.12
C LEU A 49 -5.35 -15.89 -0.51
N ASP A 50 -4.51 -16.91 -0.58
CA ASP A 50 -3.11 -16.80 -0.20
C ASP A 50 -2.41 -15.76 -1.10
N LEU A 51 -1.57 -14.89 -0.53
CA LEU A 51 -0.73 -13.95 -1.29
C LEU A 51 0.14 -14.64 -2.32
N ALA A 52 0.54 -15.89 -2.07
CA ALA A 52 1.27 -16.72 -3.03
C ALA A 52 0.47 -16.98 -4.34
N GLN A 53 -0.87 -16.87 -4.30
CA GLN A 53 -1.74 -17.04 -5.46
C GLN A 53 -2.02 -15.73 -6.20
N LEU A 54 -1.61 -14.58 -5.65
CA LEU A 54 -1.78 -13.30 -6.34
C LEU A 54 -0.81 -13.21 -7.52
N ASN A 55 -1.38 -13.15 -8.72
CA ASN A 55 -0.69 -12.93 -9.99
C ASN A 55 -1.15 -11.61 -10.61
N ALA A 56 -0.20 -10.79 -11.06
CA ALA A 56 -0.51 -9.52 -11.72
C ALA A 56 -1.30 -9.68 -13.02
N GLN A 57 -1.22 -10.80 -13.75
CA GLN A 57 -1.94 -11.02 -15.01
C GLN A 57 -3.46 -11.07 -14.82
N ASP A 58 -3.92 -11.57 -13.68
CA ASP A 58 -5.34 -11.74 -13.35
C ASP A 58 -6.00 -10.47 -12.79
N HIS A 59 -5.23 -9.40 -12.63
CA HIS A 59 -5.66 -8.17 -11.97
C HIS A 59 -5.32 -6.96 -12.81
N ASP A 60 -6.04 -5.87 -12.59
CA ASP A 60 -5.81 -4.61 -13.29
C ASP A 60 -5.03 -3.63 -12.41
N ALA A 61 -5.11 -3.77 -11.07
CA ALA A 61 -4.34 -2.99 -10.11
C ALA A 61 -4.18 -3.77 -8.79
N VAL A 62 -3.27 -3.29 -7.92
CA VAL A 62 -3.10 -3.77 -6.55
C VAL A 62 -3.11 -2.60 -5.57
N ILE A 63 -3.73 -2.78 -4.40
CA ILE A 63 -3.75 -1.79 -3.31
C ILE A 63 -3.20 -2.43 -2.04
N PHE A 64 -2.32 -1.70 -1.37
CA PHE A 64 -1.76 -1.99 -0.06
C PHE A 64 -2.32 -0.98 0.95
N PRO A 65 -3.32 -1.36 1.74
CA PRO A 65 -3.80 -0.55 2.86
C PRO A 65 -2.68 -0.30 3.88
N GLY A 66 -2.88 0.74 4.67
CA GLY A 66 -1.96 1.14 5.73
C GLY A 66 -2.02 0.30 7.00
N GLY A 67 -1.60 0.93 8.09
CA GLY A 67 -1.56 0.35 9.43
C GLY A 67 -0.21 -0.29 9.76
N PHE A 68 0.08 -0.43 11.06
CA PHE A 68 1.36 -0.96 11.56
C PHE A 68 1.70 -2.35 11.02
N GLY A 69 0.70 -3.12 10.57
CA GLY A 69 0.94 -4.38 9.91
C GLY A 69 1.85 -4.26 8.69
N ALA A 70 1.73 -3.20 7.87
CA ALA A 70 2.59 -3.02 6.70
C ALA A 70 4.07 -2.86 7.11
N ALA A 71 4.33 -2.15 8.21
CA ALA A 71 5.68 -1.93 8.74
C ALA A 71 6.23 -3.12 9.54
N LYS A 72 5.38 -4.03 10.04
CA LYS A 72 5.78 -5.13 10.94
C LYS A 72 5.69 -6.54 10.31
N ASN A 73 4.73 -6.74 9.42
CA ASN A 73 4.38 -8.06 8.86
C ASN A 73 4.70 -8.17 7.37
N LEU A 74 4.58 -7.06 6.62
CA LEU A 74 5.00 -7.02 5.19
C LEU A 74 6.46 -6.61 5.01
N SER A 75 7.05 -6.07 6.07
CA SER A 75 8.44 -5.65 6.12
C SER A 75 8.95 -5.67 7.56
N THR A 76 10.23 -5.38 7.73
CA THR A 76 10.84 -5.10 9.03
C THR A 76 10.97 -3.60 9.33
N PHE A 77 10.28 -2.73 8.59
CA PHE A 77 10.43 -1.26 8.69
C PHE A 77 10.23 -0.71 10.10
N ALA A 78 9.27 -1.25 10.86
CA ALA A 78 9.01 -0.80 12.22
C ALA A 78 10.18 -1.03 13.18
N LYS A 79 11.08 -1.97 12.87
CA LYS A 79 12.26 -2.31 13.68
C LYS A 79 13.54 -1.74 13.08
N ASP A 80 13.70 -1.90 11.76
CA ASP A 80 14.97 -1.69 11.07
C ASP A 80 15.00 -0.36 10.28
N GLY A 81 13.89 0.39 10.23
CA GLY A 81 13.80 1.68 9.53
C GLY A 81 14.21 1.58 8.06
N LYS A 82 15.12 2.45 7.61
CA LYS A 82 15.65 2.47 6.23
C LYS A 82 16.37 1.16 5.83
N ASP A 83 16.90 0.43 6.81
CA ASP A 83 17.67 -0.80 6.60
C ASP A 83 16.75 -2.04 6.59
N CYS A 84 15.44 -1.83 6.54
CA CYS A 84 14.45 -2.89 6.52
C CYS A 84 14.55 -3.82 5.31
N LYS A 85 13.89 -4.95 5.45
CA LYS A 85 13.61 -5.90 4.38
C LYS A 85 12.12 -5.97 4.14
N VAL A 86 11.71 -6.03 2.88
CA VAL A 86 10.35 -6.38 2.50
C VAL A 86 10.28 -7.89 2.36
N ILE A 87 9.16 -8.50 2.73
CA ILE A 87 9.05 -9.96 2.64
C ILE A 87 8.99 -10.40 1.16
N PRO A 88 9.51 -11.59 0.81
CA PRO A 88 9.67 -12.01 -0.59
C PRO A 88 8.38 -11.97 -1.43
N ASP A 89 7.23 -12.34 -0.86
CA ASP A 89 5.96 -12.30 -1.59
C ASP A 89 5.50 -10.88 -1.93
N ILE A 90 5.78 -9.92 -1.04
CA ILE A 90 5.42 -8.51 -1.28
C ILE A 90 6.39 -7.90 -2.29
N GLU A 91 7.68 -8.21 -2.20
CA GLU A 91 8.66 -7.83 -3.22
C GLU A 91 8.27 -8.37 -4.59
N ARG A 92 7.87 -9.65 -4.67
CA ARG A 92 7.38 -10.29 -5.89
C ARG A 92 6.17 -9.54 -6.44
N VAL A 93 5.12 -9.33 -5.64
CA VAL A 93 3.88 -8.67 -6.09
C VAL A 93 4.16 -7.25 -6.59
N LEU A 94 4.92 -6.45 -5.84
CA LEU A 94 5.28 -5.09 -6.27
C LEU A 94 6.02 -5.10 -7.61
N ASN A 95 7.01 -5.99 -7.77
CA ASN A 95 7.74 -6.14 -9.02
C ASN A 95 6.86 -6.63 -10.18
N GLU A 96 5.96 -7.59 -9.95
CA GLU A 96 5.07 -8.11 -10.99
C GLU A 96 4.12 -7.02 -11.53
N PHE A 97 3.48 -6.25 -10.64
CA PHE A 97 2.59 -5.16 -11.05
C PHE A 97 3.36 -4.01 -11.72
N HIS A 98 4.53 -3.64 -11.18
CA HIS A 98 5.37 -2.59 -11.77
C HIS A 98 5.86 -2.96 -13.17
N LYS A 99 6.39 -4.17 -13.36
CA LYS A 99 6.83 -4.69 -14.66
C LYS A 99 5.67 -4.77 -15.67
N ALA A 100 4.47 -5.14 -15.20
CA ALA A 100 3.28 -5.19 -16.02
C ALA A 100 2.65 -3.81 -16.30
N ARG A 101 3.26 -2.72 -15.80
CA ARG A 101 2.74 -1.34 -15.91
C ARG A 101 1.32 -1.21 -15.35
N LYS A 102 1.00 -1.96 -14.29
CA LYS A 102 -0.31 -1.95 -13.63
C LYS A 102 -0.28 -1.08 -12.39
N PRO A 103 -1.33 -0.30 -12.11
CA PRO A 103 -1.34 0.62 -11.00
C PRO A 103 -1.17 -0.06 -9.63
N ILE A 104 -0.37 0.58 -8.77
CA ILE A 104 -0.11 0.18 -7.39
C ILE A 104 -0.56 1.33 -6.48
N GLY A 105 -1.58 1.10 -5.65
CA GLY A 105 -2.02 2.04 -4.61
C GLY A 105 -1.43 1.69 -3.26
N LEU A 106 -0.82 2.65 -2.54
CA LEU A 106 -0.35 2.43 -1.16
C LEU A 106 -0.80 3.56 -0.23
N CYS A 107 -1.30 3.20 0.95
CA CYS A 107 -1.89 4.15 1.89
C CYS A 107 -1.13 4.19 3.23
N CYS A 108 -1.04 5.37 3.85
CA CYS A 108 -0.43 5.59 5.16
C CYS A 108 1.05 5.17 5.19
N ILE A 109 1.43 4.16 5.97
CA ILE A 109 2.83 3.71 6.08
C ILE A 109 3.23 2.75 4.95
N ALA A 110 2.28 2.17 4.21
CA ALA A 110 2.58 1.21 3.14
C ALA A 110 3.51 1.72 2.01
N PRO A 111 3.58 3.02 1.65
CA PRO A 111 4.53 3.53 0.66
C PRO A 111 6.01 3.19 0.91
N VAL A 112 6.42 2.90 2.16
CA VAL A 112 7.78 2.44 2.47
C VAL A 112 8.14 1.14 1.76
N LEU A 113 7.13 0.29 1.46
CA LEU A 113 7.31 -0.96 0.72
C LEU A 113 7.71 -0.67 -0.72
N ALA A 114 7.02 0.26 -1.39
CA ALA A 114 7.35 0.67 -2.74
C ALA A 114 8.72 1.36 -2.79
N ALA A 115 8.99 2.29 -1.87
CA ALA A 115 10.28 2.97 -1.78
C ALA A 115 11.47 2.01 -1.63
N LYS A 116 11.29 0.90 -0.92
CA LYS A 116 12.34 -0.11 -0.75
C LYS A 116 12.55 -0.99 -1.98
N VAL A 117 11.49 -1.27 -2.74
CA VAL A 117 11.49 -2.29 -3.80
C VAL A 117 11.65 -1.69 -5.20
N LEU A 118 11.15 -0.48 -5.42
CA LEU A 118 11.08 0.18 -6.73
C LEU A 118 12.04 1.37 -6.75
N PRO A 119 13.21 1.27 -7.39
CA PRO A 119 14.19 2.35 -7.41
C PRO A 119 13.64 3.63 -8.04
N GLY A 120 13.86 4.78 -7.38
CA GLY A 120 13.46 6.09 -7.89
C GLY A 120 11.95 6.34 -7.88
N VAL A 121 11.15 5.48 -7.23
CA VAL A 121 9.71 5.71 -7.09
C VAL A 121 9.42 6.98 -6.30
N GLU A 122 8.46 7.76 -6.77
CA GLU A 122 7.94 8.90 -6.02
C GLU A 122 6.73 8.47 -5.19
N VAL A 123 6.74 8.83 -3.91
CA VAL A 123 5.66 8.50 -2.97
C VAL A 123 5.40 9.65 -2.01
N THR A 124 4.25 9.63 -1.33
CA THR A 124 4.00 10.47 -0.17
C THR A 124 3.57 9.65 1.04
N VAL A 125 4.08 10.04 2.20
CA VAL A 125 3.57 9.68 3.53
C VAL A 125 3.07 10.89 4.31
N GLY A 126 2.89 12.04 3.64
CA GLY A 126 2.50 13.30 4.27
C GLY A 126 3.62 14.32 4.29
N HIS A 127 3.77 15.00 5.42
CA HIS A 127 4.78 16.06 5.62
C HIS A 127 6.08 15.54 6.21
N GLU A 128 7.12 16.38 6.12
CA GLU A 128 8.48 16.09 6.60
C GLU A 128 8.75 16.63 8.03
N ASP A 129 7.90 17.54 8.52
CA ASP A 129 7.95 18.09 9.87
C ASP A 129 6.73 17.66 10.70
N GLU A 130 6.89 17.54 12.02
CA GLU A 130 5.82 17.06 12.91
C GLU A 130 4.62 18.04 13.05
N GLU A 131 4.77 19.30 12.66
CA GLU A 131 3.77 20.39 12.74
C GLU A 131 2.95 20.38 14.04
N GLY A 132 3.62 20.44 15.20
CA GLY A 132 2.93 20.46 16.50
C GLY A 132 2.17 19.17 16.83
N GLY A 133 2.62 18.04 16.30
CA GLY A 133 2.03 16.72 16.52
C GLY A 133 0.99 16.31 15.48
N LYS A 134 0.71 17.17 14.49
CA LYS A 134 -0.18 16.85 13.36
C LYS A 134 0.38 15.72 12.49
N TRP A 135 1.71 15.60 12.38
CA TRP A 135 2.39 14.56 11.60
C TRP A 135 3.36 13.75 12.48
N PRO A 136 2.86 12.88 13.36
CA PRO A 136 3.68 12.19 14.37
C PRO A 136 4.71 11.20 13.78
N TYR A 137 4.67 10.95 12.47
CA TYR A 137 5.56 10.03 11.77
C TYR A 137 6.38 10.70 10.65
N ALA A 138 6.56 12.02 10.72
CA ALA A 138 7.21 12.83 9.69
C ALA A 138 8.62 12.33 9.30
N GLY A 139 9.37 11.76 10.26
CA GLY A 139 10.68 11.13 10.01
C GLY A 139 10.67 9.99 8.99
N THR A 140 9.50 9.45 8.64
CA THR A 140 9.35 8.43 7.58
C THR A 140 9.80 8.96 6.21
N ALA A 141 9.62 10.26 5.94
CA ALA A 141 10.05 10.88 4.69
C ALA A 141 11.57 10.75 4.46
N ALA A 142 12.36 11.00 5.50
CA ALA A 142 13.81 10.85 5.45
C ALA A 142 14.23 9.39 5.19
N ALA A 143 13.53 8.43 5.80
CA ALA A 143 13.78 7.01 5.57
C ALA A 143 13.48 6.61 4.12
N ILE A 144 12.40 7.12 3.53
CA ILE A 144 12.05 6.89 2.11
C ILE A 144 13.18 7.37 1.20
N ASN A 145 13.65 8.60 1.40
CA ASN A 145 14.75 9.18 0.62
C ASN A 145 16.03 8.35 0.78
N ALA A 146 16.35 7.89 1.99
CA ALA A 146 17.53 7.06 2.26
C ALA A 146 17.45 5.66 1.62
N MET A 147 16.25 5.15 1.34
CA MET A 147 16.04 3.88 0.65
C MET A 147 16.12 4.00 -0.88
N GLY A 148 16.28 5.21 -1.43
CA GLY A 148 16.35 5.46 -2.87
C GLY A 148 15.00 5.75 -3.54
N GLY A 149 13.94 5.90 -2.75
CA GLY A 149 12.69 6.54 -3.19
C GLY A 149 12.79 8.06 -3.12
N LYS A 150 11.75 8.75 -3.58
CA LYS A 150 11.61 10.20 -3.48
C LYS A 150 10.30 10.54 -2.76
N HIS A 151 10.41 11.08 -1.56
CA HIS A 151 9.24 11.59 -0.84
C HIS A 151 8.77 12.90 -1.47
N THR A 152 7.45 13.09 -1.50
CA THR A 152 6.79 14.32 -1.92
C THR A 152 5.80 14.75 -0.85
N ILE A 153 5.82 16.02 -0.46
CA ILE A 153 4.89 16.54 0.54
C ILE A 153 3.49 16.63 -0.09
N HIS A 154 2.52 16.03 0.58
CA HIS A 154 1.10 16.13 0.23
C HIS A 154 0.26 16.23 1.50
N ASP A 155 -0.85 16.95 1.42
CA ASP A 155 -1.83 17.02 2.49
C ASP A 155 -2.68 15.75 2.55
N VAL A 156 -3.23 15.48 3.74
CA VAL A 156 -4.00 14.27 4.06
C VAL A 156 -5.23 14.06 3.17
N SER A 157 -5.82 15.14 2.64
CA SER A 157 -6.98 15.08 1.74
C SER A 157 -6.61 14.85 0.28
N SER A 158 -5.33 14.58 -0.03
CA SER A 158 -4.84 14.41 -1.40
C SER A 158 -4.05 13.12 -1.60
N ALA A 159 -3.87 12.72 -2.86
CA ALA A 159 -3.02 11.62 -3.26
C ALA A 159 -1.92 12.08 -4.23
N HIS A 160 -0.71 11.54 -4.07
CA HIS A 160 0.39 11.68 -5.03
C HIS A 160 0.30 10.61 -6.11
N VAL A 161 0.59 10.98 -7.36
CA VAL A 161 0.62 10.07 -8.51
C VAL A 161 1.98 10.11 -9.18
N ASP A 162 2.74 9.02 -9.05
CA ASP A 162 3.92 8.76 -9.88
C ASP A 162 3.49 8.05 -11.17
N LEU A 163 3.28 8.82 -12.22
CA LEU A 163 2.89 8.31 -13.54
C LEU A 163 3.97 7.43 -14.16
N GLN A 164 5.24 7.73 -13.90
CA GLN A 164 6.37 6.98 -14.44
C GLN A 164 6.35 5.56 -13.88
N ASN A 165 6.07 5.37 -12.60
CA ASN A 165 6.05 4.05 -11.96
C ASN A 165 4.64 3.44 -11.81
N GLN A 166 3.58 4.14 -12.20
CA GLN A 166 2.18 3.72 -11.98
C GLN A 166 1.86 3.53 -10.49
N VAL A 167 2.42 4.40 -9.63
CA VAL A 167 2.26 4.32 -8.18
C VAL A 167 1.41 5.49 -7.70
N VAL A 168 0.41 5.20 -6.87
CA VAL A 168 -0.46 6.20 -6.25
C VAL A 168 -0.37 6.06 -4.74
N THR A 169 -0.14 7.15 -4.02
CA THR A 169 0.01 7.12 -2.56
C THR A 169 -0.76 8.22 -1.86
N THR A 170 -1.22 7.97 -0.64
CA THR A 170 -1.90 8.99 0.18
C THR A 170 -1.52 8.85 1.67
N PRO A 171 -1.42 9.96 2.43
CA PRO A 171 -0.93 9.93 3.81
C PRO A 171 -1.90 9.27 4.81
N ALA A 172 -3.22 9.43 4.63
CA ALA A 172 -4.24 8.91 5.55
C ALA A 172 -3.91 9.13 7.05
N PHE A 173 -3.86 8.06 7.86
CA PHE A 173 -3.58 8.11 9.30
C PHE A 173 -2.12 8.44 9.66
N MET A 174 -1.27 8.85 8.71
CA MET A 174 0.00 9.51 9.03
C MET A 174 -0.21 10.93 9.60
N CYS A 175 -1.43 11.46 9.45
CA CYS A 175 -1.87 12.78 9.91
C CYS A 175 -2.92 12.64 11.04
N GLU A 176 -2.74 13.38 12.12
CA GLU A 176 -3.75 13.56 13.17
C GLU A 176 -4.79 14.60 12.72
N THR A 177 -5.93 14.12 12.21
CA THR A 177 -6.98 14.97 11.63
C THR A 177 -8.37 14.34 11.76
N LYS A 178 -9.41 15.06 11.29
CA LYS A 178 -10.78 14.54 11.21
C LYS A 178 -10.88 13.43 10.16
N LEU A 179 -11.65 12.39 10.47
CA LEU A 179 -11.80 11.20 9.63
C LEU A 179 -12.22 11.49 8.18
N HIS A 180 -13.03 12.53 7.94
CA HIS A 180 -13.47 12.85 6.57
C HIS A 180 -12.31 13.31 5.67
N HIS A 181 -11.31 14.02 6.20
CA HIS A 181 -10.14 14.40 5.41
C HIS A 181 -9.31 13.17 5.00
N ILE A 182 -9.19 12.18 5.89
CA ILE A 182 -8.55 10.89 5.58
C ILE A 182 -9.36 10.14 4.52
N PHE A 183 -10.69 10.14 4.63
CA PHE A 183 -11.58 9.52 3.66
C PHE A 183 -11.45 10.16 2.28
N ASP A 184 -11.37 11.49 2.20
CA ASP A 184 -11.20 12.21 0.93
C ASP A 184 -9.89 11.81 0.22
N GLY A 185 -8.76 11.79 0.95
CA GLY A 185 -7.46 11.39 0.38
C GLY A 185 -7.42 9.91 -0.06
N ILE A 186 -8.01 9.00 0.72
CA ILE A 186 -8.14 7.59 0.32
C ILE A 186 -9.06 7.46 -0.90
N GLY A 187 -10.16 8.21 -0.93
CA GLY A 187 -11.08 8.26 -2.06
C GLY A 187 -10.38 8.71 -3.35
N GLU A 188 -9.59 9.79 -3.28
CA GLU A 188 -8.79 10.25 -4.40
C GLU A 188 -7.77 9.19 -4.84
N MET A 189 -7.03 8.58 -3.90
CA MET A 189 -6.07 7.50 -4.22
C MET A 189 -6.74 6.37 -5.01
N VAL A 190 -7.91 5.89 -4.56
CA VAL A 190 -8.66 4.84 -5.26
C VAL A 190 -9.11 5.32 -6.65
N GLN A 191 -9.62 6.54 -6.77
CA GLN A 191 -10.05 7.09 -8.06
C GLN A 191 -8.89 7.18 -9.06
N GLN A 192 -7.72 7.64 -8.62
CA GLN A 192 -6.53 7.73 -9.47
C GLN A 192 -6.03 6.34 -9.89
N VAL A 193 -5.99 5.37 -8.97
CA VAL A 193 -5.66 3.96 -9.29
C VAL A 193 -6.59 3.44 -10.37
N LEU A 194 -7.90 3.62 -10.21
CA LEU A 194 -8.91 3.16 -11.18
C LEU A 194 -8.73 3.85 -12.54
N LYS A 195 -8.50 5.17 -12.55
CA LYS A 195 -8.23 5.94 -13.78
C LYS A 195 -7.02 5.39 -14.55
N LEU A 196 -5.95 5.03 -13.84
CA LEU A 196 -4.73 4.46 -14.45
C LEU A 196 -4.93 3.04 -15.00
N THR A 197 -5.98 2.31 -14.63
CA THR A 197 -6.27 1.00 -15.24
C THR A 197 -6.71 1.10 -16.70
N GLY A 198 -7.12 2.30 -17.15
CA GLY A 198 -7.56 2.55 -18.52
C GLY A 198 -8.88 1.86 -18.90
N LYS A 199 -9.62 1.34 -17.92
CA LYS A 199 -10.88 0.60 -18.12
C LYS A 199 -12.13 1.45 -17.91
#